data_AF-A0A9E5UDE0-F1
#
_entry.id   AF-A0A9E5UDE0-F1
#
_cell.length_a   1.000
_cell.length_b   1.000
_cell.length_c   1.000
_cell.angle_alpha   90.00
_cell.angle_beta   90.00
_cell.angle_gamma   90.00
#
_symmetry.space_group_name_H-M   'P 1'
#
loop_
_entity.id
_entity.type
_entity.pdbx_description
1 polymer ?
#
loop_
_entity_poly.entity_id
_entity_poly.type
_entity_poly.pdbx_seq_one_letter_code
_entity_poly.pdbx_strand_id
1 'polypeptide(L)'
;MFTVGATFEAFLFFNSFNIFRHGVFFLPDETGIGTTFDSLNEFFAETDPDSAVDFRGLIGTGPFKGENIDVGQLAFYAQDEFLISKNFNLTYGLRVDFPMYFTDPVDNPFSTGLTALDENDNPETVDQADLPGAKPLFSPRIGFNLDVTGDRSTQIRGGTGIFTGRVPFVWVGNVISNPGANPNLFPAIEDIPDEHKTSDDAVLQQSFDLN
;
A
#
# COMPACT_ATOMS: atom_id res chain seq x y z
N MET A 1 -32.23 20.82 -5.31
CA MET A 1 -32.54 19.76 -4.32
C MET A 1 -31.24 19.48 -3.61
N PHE A 2 -31.18 19.72 -2.32
CA PHE A 2 -29.95 19.60 -1.55
C PHE A 2 -29.85 18.19 -0.95
N THR A 3 -28.70 17.56 -1.11
CA THR A 3 -28.39 16.22 -0.60
C THR A 3 -27.10 16.26 0.19
N VAL A 4 -27.09 15.63 1.36
CA VAL A 4 -25.89 15.44 2.17
C VAL A 4 -25.78 14.00 2.61
N GLY A 5 -24.57 13.56 2.90
CA GLY A 5 -24.37 12.31 3.59
C GLY A 5 -22.93 12.10 4.02
N ALA A 6 -22.72 10.96 4.67
CA ALA A 6 -21.43 10.54 5.16
C ALA A 6 -21.22 9.05 4.86
N THR A 7 -19.97 8.62 4.87
CA THR A 7 -19.60 7.21 4.72
C THR A 7 -18.39 6.94 5.59
N PHE A 8 -18.37 5.80 6.27
CA PHE A 8 -17.20 5.31 6.98
C PHE A 8 -16.92 3.89 6.50
N GLU A 9 -15.68 3.66 6.08
CA GLU A 9 -15.15 2.35 5.70
C GLU A 9 -13.97 2.03 6.61
N ALA A 10 -13.89 0.79 7.10
CA ALA A 10 -12.76 0.28 7.86
C ALA A 10 -12.27 -1.02 7.19
N PHE A 11 -10.96 -1.20 7.16
CA PHE A 11 -10.31 -2.33 6.52
C PHE A 11 -9.27 -2.90 7.47
N LEU A 12 -9.43 -4.19 7.76
CA LEU A 12 -8.43 -4.99 8.43
C LEU A 12 -7.97 -6.06 7.44
N PHE A 13 -6.68 -6.07 7.11
CA PHE A 13 -6.10 -7.08 6.24
C PHE A 13 -4.66 -7.38 6.61
N PHE A 14 -4.26 -8.63 6.38
CA PHE A 14 -2.86 -9.05 6.48
C PHE A 14 -2.14 -8.72 5.17
N ASN A 15 -1.16 -7.82 5.22
CA ASN A 15 -0.32 -7.46 4.08
C ASN A 15 0.99 -8.24 4.15
N SER A 16 1.35 -8.94 3.08
CA SER A 16 2.54 -9.77 3.09
C SER A 16 3.21 -9.78 1.73
N PHE A 17 4.45 -9.29 1.69
CA PHE A 17 5.24 -9.21 0.46
C PHE A 17 6.30 -10.32 0.44
N ASN A 18 5.96 -11.44 -0.18
CA ASN A 18 6.76 -12.68 -0.14
C ASN A 18 7.44 -12.98 -1.47
N ILE A 19 8.14 -12.01 -2.08
CA ILE A 19 8.86 -12.29 -3.32
C ILE A 19 10.00 -13.32 -3.11
N PHE A 20 10.41 -13.55 -1.85
CA PHE A 20 11.50 -14.46 -1.47
C PHE A 20 11.06 -15.68 -0.63
N ARG A 21 9.76 -15.95 -0.45
CA ARG A 21 9.31 -17.15 0.30
C ARG A 21 9.79 -18.45 -0.33
N HIS A 22 10.10 -18.40 -1.62
CA HIS A 22 10.61 -19.53 -2.40
C HIS A 22 12.12 -19.40 -2.68
N GLY A 23 12.83 -18.66 -1.83
CA GLY A 23 14.21 -18.27 -2.04
C GLY A 23 14.32 -17.09 -2.99
N VAL A 24 15.44 -16.40 -2.91
CA VAL A 24 15.98 -15.78 -4.11
C VAL A 24 16.22 -16.96 -5.09
N PHE A 25 15.97 -16.78 -6.39
CA PHE A 25 16.50 -17.71 -7.39
C PHE A 25 18.01 -17.54 -7.44
N PHE A 26 18.69 -17.97 -6.37
CA PHE A 26 20.10 -18.24 -6.44
C PHE A 26 20.22 -19.55 -7.21
N LEU A 27 21.21 -19.55 -8.09
CA LEU A 27 21.81 -20.80 -8.53
C LEU A 27 22.20 -21.61 -7.26
N PRO A 28 22.34 -22.94 -7.35
CA PRO A 28 22.81 -23.77 -6.23
C PRO A 28 23.96 -23.11 -5.45
N ASP A 29 24.11 -23.38 -4.14
CA ASP A 29 25.14 -22.75 -3.30
C ASP A 29 26.55 -22.85 -3.92
N GLU A 30 26.81 -23.88 -4.73
CA GLU A 30 28.05 -24.10 -5.46
C GLU A 30 28.31 -23.06 -6.57
N THR A 31 27.26 -22.44 -7.10
CA THR A 31 27.34 -21.56 -8.26
C THR A 31 27.51 -20.09 -7.88
N GLY A 32 27.53 -19.68 -6.61
CA GLY A 32 27.96 -18.34 -6.16
C GLY A 32 27.19 -17.11 -6.71
N ILE A 33 27.16 -16.02 -5.93
CA ILE A 33 26.56 -14.75 -6.37
C ILE A 33 27.50 -14.05 -7.37
N GLY A 34 26.98 -13.68 -8.54
CA GLY A 34 27.75 -12.97 -9.58
C GLY A 34 28.46 -13.87 -10.59
N THR A 35 28.12 -15.15 -10.64
CA THR A 35 28.72 -16.10 -11.59
C THR A 35 28.35 -15.81 -13.04
N THR A 36 29.38 -15.90 -13.87
CA THR A 36 29.28 -15.79 -15.32
C THR A 36 29.54 -17.16 -15.94
N PHE A 37 28.85 -17.48 -17.03
CA PHE A 37 29.02 -18.73 -17.76
C PHE A 37 29.83 -18.48 -19.03
N ASP A 38 30.74 -19.40 -19.36
CA ASP A 38 31.58 -19.31 -20.54
C ASP A 38 30.81 -19.70 -21.82
N SER A 39 29.66 -20.35 -21.68
CA SER A 39 28.77 -20.68 -22.81
C SER A 39 27.29 -20.83 -22.42
N LEU A 40 26.40 -20.74 -23.42
CA LEU A 40 24.97 -21.02 -23.24
C LEU A 40 24.69 -22.47 -22.82
N ASN A 41 25.51 -23.43 -23.27
CA ASN A 41 25.31 -24.83 -22.90
C ASN A 41 25.64 -25.07 -21.42
N GLU A 42 26.65 -24.40 -20.89
CA GLU A 42 27.01 -24.42 -19.47
C GLU A 42 25.90 -23.77 -18.64
N PHE A 43 25.41 -22.59 -19.07
CA PHE A 43 24.26 -21.94 -18.44
C PHE A 43 23.05 -22.88 -18.36
N PHE A 44 22.66 -23.54 -19.46
CA PHE A 44 21.50 -24.43 -19.47
C PHE A 44 21.71 -25.72 -18.67
N ALA A 45 22.95 -26.21 -18.53
CA ALA A 45 23.24 -27.37 -17.70
C ALA A 45 23.14 -27.04 -16.20
N GLU A 46 23.64 -25.86 -15.78
CA GLU A 46 23.65 -25.42 -14.39
C GLU A 46 22.30 -24.82 -13.93
N THR A 47 21.44 -24.41 -14.88
CA THR A 47 20.09 -23.87 -14.60
C THR A 47 18.96 -24.83 -14.94
N ASP A 48 19.27 -26.10 -15.29
CA ASP A 48 18.26 -27.09 -15.65
C ASP A 48 17.31 -27.35 -14.47
N PRO A 49 16.01 -26.97 -14.59
CA PRO A 49 15.04 -27.15 -13.51
C PRO A 49 14.75 -28.62 -13.19
N ASP A 50 15.10 -29.55 -14.09
CA ASP A 50 14.91 -30.98 -13.90
C ASP A 50 16.13 -31.66 -13.23
N SER A 51 17.27 -30.96 -13.04
CA SER A 51 18.56 -31.58 -12.70
C SER A 51 19.06 -31.35 -11.26
N ALA A 52 18.78 -30.23 -10.58
CA ALA A 52 19.48 -29.96 -9.30
C ALA A 52 18.71 -29.23 -8.19
N VAL A 53 17.57 -28.56 -8.45
CA VAL A 53 16.90 -27.76 -7.41
C VAL A 53 15.46 -28.22 -7.22
N ASP A 54 15.18 -28.87 -6.09
CA ASP A 54 13.80 -29.13 -5.66
C ASP A 54 13.15 -27.81 -5.21
N PHE A 55 12.66 -27.04 -6.17
CA PHE A 55 11.93 -25.80 -5.91
C PHE A 55 10.69 -26.01 -5.03
N ARG A 56 10.14 -27.23 -4.95
CA ARG A 56 9.03 -27.57 -4.06
C ARG A 56 9.51 -27.76 -2.62
N GLY A 57 10.72 -28.28 -2.43
CA GLY A 57 11.42 -28.39 -1.14
C GLY A 57 11.92 -27.04 -0.60
N LEU A 58 12.15 -26.05 -1.47
CA LEU A 58 12.46 -24.66 -1.10
C LEU A 58 11.23 -23.85 -0.67
N ILE A 59 10.03 -24.44 -0.73
CA ILE A 59 8.82 -23.84 -0.16
C ILE A 59 8.88 -24.00 1.36
N GLY A 60 9.33 -22.95 2.05
CA GLY A 60 9.31 -22.92 3.51
C GLY A 60 7.91 -23.16 4.08
N THR A 61 7.81 -23.98 5.12
CA THR A 61 6.56 -24.26 5.85
C THR A 61 6.25 -23.24 6.96
N GLY A 62 7.15 -22.28 7.19
CA GLY A 62 6.99 -21.22 8.19
C GLY A 62 5.90 -20.19 7.83
N PRO A 63 5.51 -19.36 8.82
CA PRO A 63 4.55 -18.28 8.62
C PRO A 63 5.05 -17.27 7.58
N PHE A 64 4.12 -16.54 6.97
CA PHE A 64 4.46 -15.48 6.04
C PHE A 64 4.93 -14.24 6.80
N LYS A 65 5.98 -13.57 6.31
CA LYS A 65 6.36 -12.25 6.82
C LYS A 65 5.28 -11.25 6.37
N GLY A 66 4.55 -10.67 7.30
CA GLY A 66 3.43 -9.81 6.96
C GLY A 66 2.80 -9.15 8.17
N GLU A 67 2.03 -8.12 7.91
CA GLU A 67 1.64 -7.14 8.90
C GLU A 67 0.14 -6.98 8.86
N ASN A 68 -0.50 -6.96 10.04
CA ASN A 68 -1.91 -6.61 10.13
C ASN A 68 -2.04 -5.10 9.96
N ILE A 69 -2.74 -4.72 8.90
CA ILE A 69 -3.01 -3.32 8.57
C ILE A 69 -4.46 -3.01 8.89
N ASP A 70 -4.65 -2.06 9.79
CA ASP A 70 -5.93 -1.47 10.16
C ASP A 70 -5.96 0.00 9.73
N VAL A 71 -6.88 0.29 8.83
CA VAL A 71 -7.03 1.59 8.18
C VAL A 71 -8.49 1.89 7.94
N GLY A 72 -8.82 3.17 7.85
CA GLY A 72 -10.17 3.62 7.60
C GLY A 72 -10.23 4.80 6.65
N GLN A 73 -11.43 5.06 6.16
CA GLN A 73 -11.74 6.27 5.42
C GLN A 73 -13.10 6.80 5.86
N LEU A 74 -13.10 8.00 6.43
CA LEU A 74 -14.31 8.77 6.70
C LEU A 74 -14.54 9.73 5.55
N ALA A 75 -15.78 9.87 5.08
CA ALA A 75 -16.11 10.79 4.02
C ALA A 75 -17.39 11.55 4.32
N PHE A 76 -17.42 12.81 3.92
CA PHE A 76 -18.62 13.63 3.90
C PHE A 76 -18.87 14.11 2.47
N TYR A 77 -20.14 14.20 2.09
CA TYR A 77 -20.52 14.78 0.81
C TYR A 77 -21.72 15.70 0.94
N ALA A 78 -21.72 16.75 0.15
CA ALA A 78 -22.85 17.66 -0.05
C ALA A 78 -22.99 17.95 -1.54
N GLN A 79 -24.21 17.93 -2.05
CA GLN A 79 -24.51 18.21 -3.44
C GLN A 79 -25.84 18.96 -3.53
N ASP A 80 -25.90 19.97 -4.39
CA ASP A 80 -27.15 20.62 -4.77
C ASP A 80 -27.41 20.46 -6.27
N GLU A 81 -28.69 20.45 -6.58
CA GLU A 81 -29.24 20.53 -7.92
C GLU A 81 -30.00 21.86 -8.04
N PHE A 82 -29.40 22.81 -8.76
CA PHE A 82 -29.92 24.16 -8.94
C PHE A 82 -30.51 24.35 -10.33
N LEU A 83 -31.82 24.56 -10.36
CA LEU A 83 -32.59 24.75 -11.58
C LEU A 83 -32.51 26.21 -12.03
N ILE A 84 -31.52 26.53 -12.86
CA ILE A 84 -31.27 27.89 -13.37
C ILE A 84 -32.44 28.34 -14.26
N SER A 85 -33.00 27.43 -15.05
CA SER A 85 -34.21 27.68 -15.85
C SER A 85 -35.00 26.38 -16.04
N LYS A 86 -36.20 26.47 -16.63
CA LYS A 86 -37.04 25.29 -16.94
C LYS A 86 -36.32 24.23 -17.78
N ASN A 87 -35.29 24.63 -18.52
CA ASN A 87 -34.57 23.81 -19.47
C ASN A 87 -33.11 23.60 -19.06
N PHE A 88 -32.63 24.24 -17.98
CA PHE A 88 -31.24 24.18 -17.59
C PHE A 88 -31.08 23.92 -16.10
N ASN A 89 -30.43 22.82 -15.79
CA ASN A 89 -30.14 22.39 -14.44
C ASN A 89 -28.62 22.29 -14.24
N LEU A 90 -28.13 22.88 -13.15
CA LEU A 90 -26.74 22.83 -12.72
C LEU A 90 -26.65 21.98 -11.44
N THR A 91 -25.77 20.99 -11.44
CA THR A 91 -25.44 20.20 -10.27
C THR A 91 -24.05 20.54 -9.80
N TYR A 92 -23.87 20.81 -8.51
CA TYR A 92 -22.55 21.05 -7.93
C TYR A 92 -22.47 20.36 -6.58
N GLY A 93 -21.30 19.83 -6.26
CA GLY A 93 -21.09 19.12 -5.02
C GLY A 93 -19.64 19.03 -4.63
N LEU A 94 -19.43 18.75 -3.35
CA LEU A 94 -18.14 18.52 -2.75
C LEU A 94 -18.20 17.23 -1.96
N ARG A 95 -17.20 16.37 -2.19
CA ARG A 95 -16.88 15.25 -1.30
C ARG A 95 -15.53 15.52 -0.65
N VAL A 96 -15.41 15.22 0.64
CA VAL A 96 -14.16 15.27 1.39
C VAL A 96 -13.93 13.91 2.02
N ASP A 97 -12.80 13.28 1.72
CA ASP A 97 -12.38 12.00 2.27
C ASP A 97 -11.22 12.21 3.26
N PHE A 98 -11.23 11.49 4.39
CA PHE A 98 -10.23 11.53 5.46
C PHE A 98 -9.67 10.12 5.63
N PRO A 99 -8.49 9.82 5.07
CA PRO A 99 -7.77 8.59 5.36
C PRO A 99 -7.37 8.56 6.83
N MET A 100 -7.49 7.39 7.45
CA MET A 100 -7.14 7.14 8.84
C MET A 100 -6.30 5.88 8.92
N TYR A 101 -5.30 5.92 9.79
CA TYR A 101 -4.39 4.81 10.06
C TYR A 101 -4.53 4.44 11.53
N PHE A 102 -4.83 3.18 11.79
CA PHE A 102 -5.08 2.66 13.14
C PHE A 102 -4.03 1.65 13.58
N THR A 103 -3.27 1.08 12.64
CA THR A 103 -2.06 0.31 12.94
C THR A 103 -1.05 1.18 13.66
N ASP A 104 -0.49 0.64 14.75
CA ASP A 104 0.64 1.21 15.47
C ASP A 104 1.94 0.51 15.01
N PRO A 105 2.75 1.13 14.13
CA PRO A 105 3.98 0.49 13.67
C PRO A 105 5.03 0.43 14.78
N VAL A 106 5.87 -0.60 14.76
CA VAL A 106 7.04 -0.67 15.65
C VAL A 106 8.09 0.34 15.20
N ASP A 107 8.57 1.13 16.15
CA ASP A 107 9.62 2.12 15.95
C ASP A 107 10.93 1.47 15.52
N ASN A 108 11.75 2.19 14.75
CA ASN A 108 13.09 1.74 14.38
C ASN A 108 14.13 2.78 14.83
N PRO A 109 14.84 2.54 15.94
CA PRO A 109 15.86 3.46 16.43
C PRO A 109 17.06 3.59 15.48
N PHE A 110 17.29 2.61 14.59
CA PHE A 110 18.31 2.75 13.54
C PHE A 110 17.85 3.70 12.44
N SER A 111 16.60 3.64 11.98
CA SER A 111 16.07 4.58 10.99
C SER A 111 16.03 6.01 11.53
N THR A 112 15.49 6.18 12.74
CA THR A 112 15.36 7.51 13.37
C THR A 112 16.70 8.10 13.83
N GLY A 113 17.73 7.26 13.99
CA GLY A 113 19.10 7.68 14.27
C GLY A 113 19.89 8.17 13.05
N LEU A 114 19.38 7.98 11.83
CA LEU A 114 20.01 8.42 10.59
C LEU A 114 19.47 9.80 10.16
N THR A 115 20.35 10.60 9.55
CA THR A 115 19.96 11.84 8.87
C THR A 115 20.00 11.59 7.37
N ALA A 116 18.82 11.57 6.76
CA ALA A 116 18.62 11.54 5.31
C ALA A 116 18.49 12.98 4.77
N LEU A 117 18.21 13.09 3.47
CA LEU A 117 17.90 14.36 2.81
C LEU A 117 16.50 14.29 2.20
N ASP A 118 15.74 15.37 2.33
CA ASP A 118 14.43 15.55 1.68
C ASP A 118 14.59 15.82 0.17
N GLU A 119 13.47 16.07 -0.54
CA GLU A 119 13.49 16.37 -1.98
C GLU A 119 14.19 17.70 -2.35
N ASN A 120 14.58 18.49 -1.36
CA ASN A 120 15.23 19.79 -1.48
C ASN A 120 16.64 19.81 -0.87
N ASP A 121 17.24 18.64 -0.64
CA ASP A 121 18.56 18.46 -0.02
C ASP A 121 18.68 18.98 1.43
N ASN A 122 17.57 19.12 2.17
CA ASN A 122 17.60 19.47 3.59
C ASN A 122 17.69 18.21 4.47
N PRO A 123 18.41 18.27 5.61
CA PRO A 123 18.44 17.19 6.59
C PRO A 123 17.03 16.80 7.07
N GLU A 124 16.68 15.53 6.95
CA GLU A 124 15.42 14.94 7.41
C GLU A 124 15.67 13.61 8.13
N THR A 125 14.85 13.30 9.13
CA THR A 125 14.84 12.00 9.79
C THR A 125 13.67 11.19 9.24
N VAL A 126 13.94 9.99 8.72
CA VAL A 126 12.91 9.09 8.22
C VAL A 126 12.47 8.18 9.35
N ASP A 127 11.23 8.37 9.80
CA ASP A 127 10.57 7.47 10.74
C ASP A 127 9.44 6.72 10.03
N GLN A 128 9.63 5.42 9.80
CA GLN A 128 8.61 4.58 9.18
C GLN A 128 7.39 4.32 10.08
N ALA A 129 7.51 4.60 11.39
CA ALA A 129 6.40 4.53 12.32
C ALA A 129 5.55 5.80 12.37
N ASP A 130 6.04 6.92 11.83
CA ASP A 130 5.30 8.18 11.75
C ASP A 130 4.34 8.16 10.55
N LEU A 131 3.17 7.51 10.74
CA LEU A 131 2.15 7.45 9.71
C LEU A 131 1.52 8.83 9.48
N PRO A 132 1.15 9.17 8.22
CA PRO A 132 0.57 10.47 7.92
C PRO A 132 -0.70 10.72 8.75
N GLY A 133 -0.79 11.88 9.39
CA GLY A 133 -2.05 12.33 9.97
C GLY A 133 -3.17 12.42 8.92
N ALA A 134 -4.43 12.43 9.37
CA ALA A 134 -5.60 12.49 8.50
C ALA A 134 -5.64 13.79 7.67
N LYS A 135 -5.11 13.74 6.44
CA LYS A 135 -5.14 14.86 5.48
C LYS A 135 -6.43 14.80 4.65
N PRO A 136 -7.25 15.87 4.63
CA PRO A 136 -8.47 15.88 3.85
C PRO A 136 -8.20 15.87 2.34
N LEU A 137 -8.87 14.97 1.64
CA LEU A 137 -8.84 14.84 0.19
C LEU A 137 -10.12 15.44 -0.40
N PHE A 138 -9.99 16.50 -1.19
CA PHE A 138 -11.12 17.22 -1.75
C PHE A 138 -11.46 16.74 -3.17
N SER A 139 -12.72 16.35 -3.37
CA SER A 139 -13.28 15.92 -4.65
C SER A 139 -14.47 16.80 -5.06
N PRO A 140 -14.22 18.05 -5.53
CA PRO A 140 -15.26 18.91 -6.10
C PRO A 140 -15.79 18.37 -7.43
N ARG A 141 -17.09 18.54 -7.66
CA ARG A 141 -17.79 18.09 -8.87
C ARG A 141 -18.77 19.16 -9.33
N ILE A 142 -18.80 19.40 -10.63
CA ILE A 142 -19.80 20.26 -11.27
C ILE A 142 -20.31 19.57 -12.53
N GLY A 143 -21.62 19.60 -12.72
CA GLY A 143 -22.30 18.99 -13.85
C GLY A 143 -23.48 19.84 -14.28
N PHE A 144 -23.93 19.64 -15.50
CA PHE A 144 -25.10 20.33 -16.03
C PHE A 144 -25.93 19.40 -16.91
N ASN A 145 -27.21 19.76 -17.03
CA ASN A 145 -28.15 19.17 -17.95
C ASN A 145 -28.95 20.27 -18.63
N LEU A 146 -28.91 20.30 -19.96
CA LEU A 146 -29.60 21.26 -20.80
C LEU A 146 -30.58 20.53 -21.72
N ASP A 147 -31.86 20.87 -21.62
CA ASP A 147 -32.92 20.48 -22.54
C ASP A 147 -33.02 21.51 -23.68
N VAL A 148 -32.51 21.14 -24.85
CA VAL A 148 -32.37 22.05 -26.00
C VAL A 148 -33.74 22.38 -26.60
N THR A 149 -34.66 21.42 -26.58
CA THR A 149 -35.98 21.53 -27.21
C THR A 149 -37.09 21.91 -26.24
N GLY A 150 -36.88 21.74 -24.93
CA GLY A 150 -37.84 22.08 -23.87
C GLY A 150 -38.95 21.05 -23.67
N ASP A 151 -38.95 19.99 -24.47
CA ASP A 151 -39.82 18.82 -24.38
C ASP A 151 -39.04 17.56 -23.96
N ARG A 152 -37.78 17.74 -23.55
CA ARG A 152 -36.85 16.68 -23.14
C ARG A 152 -36.44 15.71 -24.25
N SER A 153 -36.82 15.94 -25.51
CA SER A 153 -36.45 15.07 -26.63
C SER A 153 -34.98 15.17 -27.00
N THR A 154 -34.34 16.33 -26.80
CA THR A 154 -32.91 16.55 -27.02
C THR A 154 -32.25 17.14 -25.78
N GLN A 155 -31.33 16.38 -25.18
CA GLN A 155 -30.62 16.80 -23.97
C GLN A 155 -29.11 16.76 -24.15
N ILE A 156 -28.43 17.80 -23.66
CA ILE A 156 -26.97 17.88 -23.58
C ILE A 156 -26.59 17.84 -22.10
N ARG A 157 -25.71 16.89 -21.77
CA ARG A 157 -25.21 16.67 -20.40
C ARG A 157 -23.70 16.74 -20.41
N GLY A 158 -23.13 17.34 -19.39
CA GLY A 158 -21.69 17.43 -19.22
C GLY A 158 -21.31 17.74 -17.79
N GLY A 159 -20.03 17.66 -17.49
CA GLY A 159 -19.51 17.95 -16.17
C GLY A 159 -18.00 17.77 -16.10
N THR A 160 -17.44 18.25 -15.00
CA THR A 160 -16.03 18.08 -14.66
C THR A 160 -15.90 17.94 -13.14
N GLY A 161 -14.79 17.39 -12.69
CA GLY A 161 -14.52 17.23 -11.27
C GLY A 161 -13.13 16.67 -11.02
N ILE A 162 -12.72 16.76 -9.76
CA ILE A 162 -11.54 16.06 -9.24
C ILE A 162 -12.05 14.85 -8.48
N PHE A 163 -11.40 13.71 -8.70
CA PHE A 163 -11.76 12.43 -8.09
C PHE A 163 -10.54 11.87 -7.39
N THR A 164 -10.59 11.85 -6.06
CA THR A 164 -9.56 11.22 -5.24
C THR A 164 -9.91 9.74 -5.04
N GLY A 165 -8.97 8.86 -5.36
CA GLY A 165 -9.07 7.44 -5.04
C GLY A 165 -8.74 7.18 -3.57
N ARG A 166 -8.94 5.93 -3.14
CA ARG A 166 -8.43 5.47 -1.83
C ARG A 166 -6.91 5.42 -1.87
N VAL A 167 -6.28 5.74 -0.73
CA VAL A 167 -4.83 5.55 -0.56
C VAL A 167 -4.51 4.07 -0.79
N PRO A 168 -3.46 3.73 -1.56
CA PRO A 168 -3.04 2.35 -1.73
C PRO A 168 -2.41 1.86 -0.41
N PHE A 169 -3.24 1.36 0.51
CA PHE A 169 -2.81 0.93 1.84
C PHE A 169 -1.77 -0.21 1.81
N VAL A 170 -1.66 -0.92 0.69
CA VAL A 170 -0.58 -1.88 0.42
C VAL A 170 0.80 -1.23 0.43
N TRP A 171 0.96 0.02 -0.01
CA TRP A 171 2.24 0.72 0.05
C TRP A 171 2.65 1.04 1.48
N VAL A 172 1.67 1.45 2.29
CA VAL A 172 1.88 1.68 3.73
C VAL A 172 2.25 0.38 4.43
N GLY A 173 1.50 -0.70 4.15
CA GLY A 173 1.81 -2.04 4.65
C GLY A 173 3.22 -2.50 4.27
N ASN A 174 3.64 -2.28 3.02
CA ASN A 174 4.98 -2.66 2.56
C ASN A 174 6.12 -1.96 3.31
N VAL A 175 5.94 -0.68 3.66
CA VAL A 175 6.92 0.12 4.41
C VAL A 175 7.02 -0.40 5.85
N ILE A 176 5.87 -0.64 6.49
CA ILE A 176 5.81 -1.18 7.85
C ILE A 176 6.38 -2.60 7.91
N SER A 177 6.08 -3.44 6.92
CA SER A 177 6.53 -4.83 6.86
C SER A 177 8.01 -4.99 6.54
N ASN A 178 8.66 -3.96 5.98
CA ASN A 178 10.07 -4.03 5.58
C ASN A 178 10.88 -2.84 6.12
N PRO A 179 11.02 -2.71 7.44
CA PRO A 179 11.69 -1.56 8.05
C PRO A 179 13.22 -1.67 8.04
N GLY A 180 13.79 -2.60 7.28
CA GLY A 180 15.22 -2.91 7.27
C GLY A 180 15.71 -3.51 8.60
N ALA A 181 16.97 -3.23 8.94
CA ALA A 181 17.53 -3.57 10.24
C ALA A 181 16.78 -2.80 11.33
N ASN A 182 16.06 -3.50 12.19
CA ASN A 182 15.36 -2.91 13.33
C ASN A 182 15.61 -3.77 14.58
N PRO A 183 16.29 -3.23 15.61
CA PRO A 183 16.61 -3.98 16.83
C PRO A 183 15.38 -4.20 17.73
N ASN A 184 14.30 -3.45 17.50
CA ASN A 184 13.02 -3.66 18.17
C ASN A 184 12.22 -4.82 17.54
N LEU A 185 12.66 -5.33 16.38
CA LEU A 185 12.17 -6.59 15.81
C LEU A 185 13.08 -7.74 16.26
N PHE A 186 12.48 -8.82 16.76
CA PHE A 186 13.22 -9.95 17.32
C PHE A 186 14.00 -10.75 16.25
N PRO A 187 15.17 -11.32 16.60
CA PRO A 187 15.91 -12.21 15.71
C PRO A 187 15.14 -13.49 15.42
N ALA A 188 15.17 -13.94 14.16
CA ALA A 188 14.59 -15.20 13.69
C ALA A 188 15.36 -16.45 14.19
N ILE A 189 16.03 -16.38 15.35
CA ILE A 189 16.96 -17.40 15.82
C ILE A 189 16.53 -17.90 17.20
N GLU A 190 15.96 -19.12 17.17
CA GLU A 190 15.71 -20.10 18.25
C GLU A 190 14.60 -19.80 19.29
N ASP A 191 13.64 -20.74 19.35
CA ASP A 191 12.63 -20.97 20.41
C ASP A 191 11.74 -19.78 20.82
N ILE A 192 11.42 -18.89 19.89
CA ILE A 192 10.34 -17.91 20.08
C ILE A 192 9.00 -18.58 19.69
N PRO A 193 7.93 -18.47 20.50
CA PRO A 193 6.60 -18.94 20.10
C PRO A 193 6.25 -18.40 18.70
N ASP A 194 5.60 -19.22 17.87
CA ASP A 194 5.37 -19.02 16.42
C ASP A 194 4.84 -17.62 16.00
N GLU A 195 4.37 -16.80 16.95
CA GLU A 195 3.78 -15.48 16.75
C GLU A 195 4.18 -14.54 17.91
N HIS A 196 4.97 -13.50 17.65
CA HIS A 196 5.03 -12.36 18.56
C HIS A 196 4.00 -11.33 18.10
N LYS A 197 2.88 -11.32 18.80
CA LYS A 197 1.80 -10.36 18.63
C LYS A 197 2.26 -9.02 19.18
N THR A 198 2.21 -7.96 18.37
CA THR A 198 2.19 -6.57 18.87
C THR A 198 0.92 -6.34 19.68
N SER A 199 0.75 -5.16 20.29
CA SER A 199 -0.44 -4.84 21.09
C SER A 199 -1.78 -4.99 20.34
N ASP A 200 -1.74 -5.09 19.02
CA ASP A 200 -2.84 -5.26 18.07
C ASP A 200 -2.78 -6.60 17.28
N ASP A 201 -2.07 -7.60 17.77
CA ASP A 201 -1.91 -8.93 17.13
C ASP A 201 -1.16 -8.91 15.78
N ALA A 202 -0.44 -7.85 15.40
CA ALA A 202 0.43 -7.88 14.22
C ALA A 202 1.65 -8.79 14.47
N VAL A 203 2.06 -9.55 13.45
CA VAL A 203 3.14 -10.53 13.54
C VAL A 203 4.34 -10.02 12.74
N LEU A 204 5.20 -9.24 13.37
CA LEU A 204 6.43 -8.76 12.71
C LEU A 204 7.51 -9.83 12.84
N GLN A 205 7.87 -10.49 11.74
CA GLN A 205 9.12 -11.27 11.68
C GLN A 205 10.23 -10.39 11.10
N GLN A 206 11.45 -10.51 11.66
CA GLN A 206 12.59 -9.72 11.22
C GLN A 206 12.77 -9.80 9.70
N SER A 207 13.11 -8.65 9.11
CA SER A 207 13.66 -8.58 7.77
C SER A 207 14.84 -9.56 7.66
N PHE A 208 14.87 -10.34 6.58
CA PHE A 208 16.11 -10.95 6.12
C PHE A 208 17.07 -9.81 5.76
N ASP A 209 17.76 -9.26 6.76
CA ASP A 209 18.92 -8.43 6.51
C ASP A 209 19.99 -9.35 5.96
N LEU A 210 20.29 -9.21 4.67
CA LEU A 210 21.26 -10.02 3.92
C LEU A 210 22.67 -9.39 3.96
N ASN A 211 23.00 -8.71 5.05
CA ASN A 211 24.37 -8.26 5.30
C ASN A 211 25.15 -9.29 6.12
#